data_AF-A0A936TPJ0-F1
#
_entry.id   AF-A0A936TPJ0-F1
#
_cell.length_a   1.000
_cell.length_b   1.000
_cell.length_c   1.000
_cell.angle_alpha   90.00
_cell.angle_beta   90.00
_cell.angle_gamma   90.00
#
_symmetry.space_group_name_H-M   'P 1'
#
loop_
_entity.id
_entity.type
_entity.pdbx_description
1 polymer ?
#
loop_
_entity_poly.entity_id
_entity_poly.type
_entity_poly.pdbx_seq_one_letter_code
_entity_poly.pdbx_strand_id
1 'polypeptide(L)'
;MDRQVLVREKVYDPVIRILHAWNGLAILLLVITSLAAEALRYSPEAAALWRFHVWTGYALILGLVGRVAWGINGPAHARLSALWQWRAWIDAARSRRFFTEPQGFGHHPLASGAYLAFYGIVLVLAVTGLALAAIDQGRGPLMTWLGHDVTLKHLFKSPHDFLEEFVWGFVILHIAALILHEARHGAPMAQAMVSGYQYRKEKE
;
A
#
# COMPACT_ATOMS: atom_id res chain seq x y z
N MET A 1 29.25 1.16 -26.09
CA MET A 1 28.03 1.09 -25.25
C MET A 1 27.05 0.20 -25.97
N ASP A 2 26.92 -1.06 -25.54
CA ASP A 2 25.85 -1.91 -26.04
C ASP A 2 24.51 -1.26 -25.75
N ARG A 3 23.72 -1.00 -26.80
CA ARG A 3 22.34 -0.56 -26.65
C ARG A 3 21.55 -1.74 -26.10
N GLN A 4 21.26 -1.74 -24.80
CA GLN A 4 20.31 -2.68 -24.23
C GLN A 4 18.95 -2.47 -24.89
N VAL A 5 18.49 -3.47 -25.67
CA VAL A 5 17.18 -3.45 -26.29
C VAL A 5 16.15 -3.79 -25.20
N LEU A 6 15.28 -2.82 -24.90
CA LEU A 6 14.18 -3.00 -23.97
C LEU A 6 12.90 -3.26 -24.75
N VAL A 7 12.20 -4.33 -24.41
CA VAL A 7 10.84 -4.58 -24.88
C VAL A 7 9.84 -4.00 -23.88
N ARG A 8 8.73 -3.47 -24.38
CA ARG A 8 7.70 -2.83 -23.56
C ARG A 8 6.32 -3.42 -23.82
N GLU A 9 5.52 -3.50 -22.78
CA GLU A 9 4.11 -3.90 -22.85
C GLU A 9 3.25 -2.96 -22.01
N LYS A 10 2.01 -2.71 -22.44
CA LYS A 10 1.05 -1.91 -21.67
C LYS A 10 0.43 -2.79 -20.59
N VAL A 11 0.94 -2.68 -19.37
CA VAL A 11 0.60 -3.56 -18.24
C VAL A 11 -0.38 -2.90 -17.28
N TYR A 12 -0.13 -1.63 -16.91
CA TYR A 12 -0.90 -0.95 -15.88
C TYR A 12 -1.91 0.02 -16.50
N ASP A 13 -3.20 -0.30 -16.36
CA ASP A 13 -4.28 0.55 -16.83
C ASP A 13 -4.40 1.85 -16.00
N PRO A 14 -5.07 2.90 -16.52
CA PRO A 14 -5.19 4.19 -15.82
C PRO A 14 -5.83 4.09 -14.44
N VAL A 15 -6.80 3.18 -14.24
CA VAL A 15 -7.56 3.08 -12.98
C VAL A 15 -6.67 2.53 -11.88
N ILE A 16 -5.88 1.48 -12.13
CA ILE A 16 -4.88 1.00 -11.15
C ILE A 16 -3.91 2.11 -10.78
N ARG A 17 -3.41 2.85 -11.78
CA ARG A 17 -2.39 3.89 -11.55
C ARG A 17 -2.94 5.02 -10.69
N ILE A 18 -4.17 5.46 -10.95
CA ILE A 18 -4.86 6.46 -10.14
C ILE A 18 -5.09 5.93 -8.72
N LEU A 19 -5.61 4.70 -8.57
CA LEU A 19 -5.86 4.10 -7.26
C LEU A 19 -4.57 3.89 -6.46
N HIS A 20 -3.46 3.53 -7.12
CA HIS A 20 -2.16 3.43 -6.49
C HIS A 20 -1.66 4.80 -6.00
N ALA A 21 -1.70 5.83 -6.86
CA ALA A 21 -1.30 7.18 -6.48
C ALA A 21 -2.18 7.75 -5.37
N TRP A 22 -3.49 7.54 -5.43
CA TRP A 22 -4.46 7.93 -4.41
C TRP A 22 -4.15 7.27 -3.05
N ASN A 23 -4.01 5.94 -3.03
CA ASN A 23 -3.72 5.20 -1.80
C ASN A 23 -2.34 5.55 -1.24
N GLY A 24 -1.33 5.67 -2.10
CA GLY A 24 0.02 6.06 -1.69
C GLY A 24 0.06 7.46 -1.08
N LEU A 25 -0.64 8.44 -1.68
CA LEU A 25 -0.76 9.79 -1.14
C LEU A 25 -1.52 9.80 0.19
N ALA A 26 -2.63 9.07 0.29
CA ALA A 26 -3.40 8.98 1.53
C ALA A 26 -2.57 8.37 2.67
N ILE A 27 -1.83 7.29 2.41
CA ILE A 27 -0.91 6.67 3.38
C ILE A 27 0.18 7.66 3.82
N LEU A 28 0.80 8.37 2.87
CA LEU A 28 1.82 9.37 3.19
C LEU A 28 1.27 10.47 4.10
N LEU A 29 0.08 10.99 3.79
CA LEU A 29 -0.58 12.02 4.59
C LEU A 29 -0.98 11.51 5.97
N LEU A 30 -1.44 10.26 6.10
CA LEU A 30 -1.73 9.63 7.39
C LEU A 30 -0.48 9.58 8.28
N VAL A 31 0.64 9.11 7.73
CA VAL A 31 1.93 9.05 8.46
C VAL A 31 2.43 10.44 8.84
N ILE A 32 2.38 11.41 7.93
CA ILE A 32 2.84 12.78 8.24
C ILE A 32 1.98 13.40 9.35
N THR A 33 0.66 13.18 9.29
CA THR A 33 -0.27 13.79 10.24
C THR A 33 -0.24 13.13 11.61
N SER A 34 0.00 11.82 11.71
CA SER A 34 0.23 11.15 13.00
C SER A 34 1.50 11.70 13.67
N LEU A 35 2.63 11.68 12.97
CA LEU A 35 3.91 12.18 13.48
C LEU A 35 3.85 13.66 13.90
N ALA A 36 3.22 14.51 13.08
CA ALA A 36 3.09 15.93 13.38
C ALA A 36 2.16 16.18 14.58
N ALA A 37 1.05 15.44 14.69
CA ALA A 37 0.14 15.58 15.81
C ALA A 37 0.78 15.12 17.13
N GLU A 38 1.55 14.03 17.10
CA GLU A 38 2.31 13.56 18.27
C GLU A 38 3.37 14.57 18.72
N ALA A 39 4.10 15.16 17.78
CA ALA A 39 5.10 16.18 18.07
C ALA A 39 4.51 17.43 18.75
N LEU A 40 3.28 17.80 18.36
CA LEU A 40 2.56 18.96 18.91
C LEU A 40 1.79 18.66 20.20
N ARG A 41 1.70 17.38 20.61
CA ARG A 41 1.09 16.93 21.87
C ARG A 41 -0.33 17.46 22.07
N TYR A 42 -0.58 18.18 23.17
CA TYR A 42 -1.90 18.67 23.56
C TYR A 42 -2.10 20.12 23.08
N SER A 43 -2.07 20.33 21.76
CA SER A 43 -2.31 21.65 21.15
C SER A 43 -3.57 21.67 20.28
N PRO A 44 -4.18 22.85 20.04
CA PRO A 44 -5.28 22.99 19.08
C PRO A 44 -4.92 22.51 17.67
N GLU A 45 -3.67 22.73 17.26
CA GLU A 45 -3.12 22.29 15.98
C GLU A 45 -3.02 20.76 15.93
N ALA A 46 -2.57 20.11 17.01
CA ALA A 46 -2.56 18.65 17.09
C ALA A 46 -3.99 18.08 16.94
N ALA A 47 -4.98 18.70 17.60
CA ALA A 47 -6.38 18.30 17.44
C ALA A 47 -6.89 18.48 16.01
N ALA A 48 -6.43 19.52 15.29
CA ALA A 48 -6.75 19.73 13.88
C ALA A 48 -6.11 18.65 12.99
N LEU A 49 -4.86 18.29 13.24
CA LEU A 49 -4.16 17.22 12.53
C LEU A 49 -4.83 15.87 12.75
N TRP A 50 -5.27 15.52 13.97
CA TRP A 50 -6.02 14.29 14.23
C TRP A 50 -7.37 14.24 13.50
N ARG A 51 -8.05 15.38 13.36
CA ARG A 51 -9.27 15.45 12.53
C ARG A 51 -8.95 15.22 11.05
N PHE A 52 -7.89 15.85 10.56
CA PHE A 52 -7.45 15.67 9.18
C PHE A 52 -7.02 14.22 8.91
N HIS A 53 -6.28 13.60 9.83
CA HIS A 53 -5.89 12.19 9.80
C HIS A 53 -7.11 11.28 9.62
N VAL A 54 -8.19 11.48 10.40
CA VAL A 54 -9.43 10.69 10.24
C VAL A 54 -10.07 10.88 8.86
N TRP A 55 -10.14 12.11 8.34
CA TRP A 55 -10.66 12.37 6.99
C TRP A 55 -9.80 11.72 5.91
N THR A 56 -8.47 11.78 6.03
CA THR A 56 -7.54 11.06 5.15
C THR A 56 -7.73 9.54 5.27
N GLY A 57 -8.05 9.03 6.45
CA GLY A 57 -8.38 7.62 6.68
C GLY A 57 -9.62 7.19 5.89
N TYR A 58 -10.67 8.02 5.87
CA TYR A 58 -11.84 7.77 5.03
C TYR A 58 -11.50 7.81 3.53
N ALA A 59 -10.64 8.73 3.10
CA ALA A 59 -10.16 8.79 1.72
C ALA A 59 -9.36 7.53 1.35
N LEU A 60 -8.49 7.02 2.24
CA LEU A 60 -7.78 5.76 2.03
C LEU A 60 -8.76 4.59 1.91
N ILE A 61 -9.75 4.48 2.79
CA ILE A 61 -10.77 3.42 2.73
C ILE A 61 -11.52 3.44 1.40
N LEU A 62 -11.92 4.63 0.92
CA LEU A 62 -12.55 4.78 -0.39
C LEU A 62 -11.65 4.27 -1.52
N GLY A 63 -10.36 4.62 -1.50
CA GLY A 63 -9.39 4.15 -2.48
C GLY A 63 -9.11 2.65 -2.41
N LEU A 64 -9.14 2.05 -1.21
CA LEU A 64 -9.02 0.60 -1.02
C LEU A 64 -10.25 -0.14 -1.54
N VAL A 65 -11.46 0.36 -1.27
CA VAL A 65 -12.70 -0.20 -1.82
C VAL A 65 -12.66 -0.14 -3.34
N GLY A 66 -12.26 0.99 -3.92
CA GLY A 66 -12.05 1.13 -5.37
C GLY A 66 -11.02 0.13 -5.90
N ARG A 67 -9.91 -0.08 -5.18
CA ARG A 67 -8.87 -1.05 -5.53
C ARG A 67 -9.36 -2.49 -5.50
N VAL A 68 -10.18 -2.87 -4.51
CA VAL A 68 -10.79 -4.20 -4.43
C VAL A 68 -11.79 -4.39 -5.57
N ALA A 69 -12.69 -3.42 -5.80
CA ALA A 69 -13.67 -3.48 -6.88
C ALA A 69 -12.99 -3.62 -8.26
N TRP A 70 -11.94 -2.83 -8.51
CA TRP A 70 -11.14 -2.93 -9.73
C TRP A 70 -10.29 -4.20 -9.79
N GLY A 71 -9.87 -4.72 -8.64
CA GLY A 71 -9.17 -5.99 -8.53
C GLY A 71 -10.03 -7.22 -8.80
N ILE A 72 -11.36 -7.08 -8.81
CA ILE A 72 -12.29 -8.15 -9.19
C ILE A 72 -12.66 -8.01 -10.67
N ASN A 73 -12.99 -6.80 -11.12
CA ASN A 73 -13.59 -6.56 -12.44
C ASN A 73 -12.61 -6.06 -13.51
N GLY A 74 -11.40 -5.66 -13.12
CA GLY A 74 -10.43 -5.03 -13.99
C GLY A 74 -9.69 -5.98 -14.94
N PRO A 75 -8.79 -5.42 -15.77
CA PRO A 75 -7.92 -6.16 -16.68
C PRO A 75 -7.08 -7.23 -15.97
N ALA A 76 -6.51 -8.18 -16.72
CA ALA A 76 -5.77 -9.31 -16.15
C ALA A 76 -4.69 -8.91 -15.13
N HIS A 77 -3.89 -7.88 -15.43
CA HIS A 77 -2.85 -7.37 -14.53
C HIS A 77 -3.40 -6.57 -13.33
N ALA A 78 -4.66 -6.13 -13.36
CA ALA A 78 -5.33 -5.45 -12.24
C ALA A 78 -5.81 -6.39 -11.15
N ARG A 79 -6.08 -7.64 -11.54
CA ARG A 79 -6.82 -8.59 -10.70
C ARG A 79 -6.07 -8.93 -9.43
N LEU A 80 -6.79 -9.07 -8.32
CA LEU A 80 -6.21 -9.57 -7.07
C LEU A 80 -5.63 -10.98 -7.24
N SER A 81 -6.22 -11.79 -8.12
CA SER A 81 -5.69 -13.11 -8.46
C SER A 81 -4.31 -13.05 -9.13
N ALA A 82 -3.97 -11.95 -9.82
CA ALA A 82 -2.64 -11.79 -10.42
C ALA A 82 -1.54 -11.60 -9.37
N LEU A 83 -1.89 -11.15 -8.17
CA LEU A 83 -0.99 -11.05 -7.02
C LEU A 83 -0.79 -12.41 -6.33
N TRP A 84 -1.64 -13.40 -6.58
CA TRP A 84 -1.56 -14.69 -5.90
C TRP A 84 -0.55 -15.63 -6.57
N GLN A 85 0.72 -15.51 -6.20
CA GLN A 85 1.86 -16.22 -6.80
C GLN A 85 2.49 -17.26 -5.86
N TRP A 86 1.65 -18.05 -5.16
CA TRP A 86 2.07 -18.95 -4.08
C TRP A 86 3.18 -19.96 -4.45
N ARG A 87 3.18 -20.47 -5.69
CA ARG A 87 4.22 -21.39 -6.17
C ARG A 87 5.59 -20.71 -6.16
N ALA A 88 5.66 -19.48 -6.67
CA ALA A 88 6.89 -18.70 -6.69
C ALA A 88 7.40 -18.39 -5.27
N TRP A 89 6.50 -18.17 -4.30
CA TRP A 89 6.88 -17.95 -2.90
C TRP A 89 7.48 -19.20 -2.27
N ILE A 90 6.90 -20.38 -2.51
CA ILE A 90 7.43 -21.65 -2.04
C ILE A 90 8.80 -21.93 -2.69
N ASP A 91 8.93 -21.71 -3.99
CA ASP A 91 10.18 -21.94 -4.71
C ASP A 91 11.29 -21.00 -4.24
N ALA A 92 10.99 -19.73 -3.99
CA ALA A 92 11.94 -18.79 -3.40
C ALA A 92 12.34 -19.17 -1.98
N ALA A 93 11.40 -19.65 -1.16
CA ALA A 93 11.68 -20.14 0.19
C ALA A 93 12.61 -21.36 0.16
N ARG A 94 12.36 -22.32 -0.74
CA ARG A 94 13.18 -23.53 -0.91
C ARG A 94 14.57 -23.22 -1.45
N SER A 95 14.66 -22.35 -2.46
CA SER A 95 15.93 -21.99 -3.11
C SER A 95 16.71 -20.91 -2.36
N ARG A 96 16.10 -20.26 -1.35
CA ARG A 96 16.63 -19.08 -0.65
C ARG A 96 16.98 -17.91 -1.59
N ARG A 97 16.33 -17.83 -2.76
CA ARG A 97 16.54 -16.77 -3.76
C ARG A 97 15.38 -15.79 -3.73
N PHE A 98 15.54 -14.74 -2.92
CA PHE A 98 14.50 -13.71 -2.75
C PHE A 98 14.66 -12.49 -3.66
N PHE A 99 15.81 -12.34 -4.31
CA PHE A 99 16.08 -11.27 -5.26
C PHE A 99 16.35 -11.86 -6.64
N THR A 100 15.38 -11.76 -7.54
CA THR A 100 15.40 -12.34 -8.88
C THR A 100 15.08 -11.30 -9.92
N GLU A 101 15.57 -11.50 -11.14
CA GLU A 101 15.18 -10.68 -12.28
C GLU A 101 13.68 -10.90 -12.60
N PRO A 102 12.94 -9.84 -12.99
CA PRO A 102 11.57 -9.98 -13.46
C PRO A 102 11.46 -10.95 -14.65
N GLN A 103 10.71 -12.04 -14.47
CA GLN A 103 10.60 -13.12 -15.48
C GLN A 103 9.53 -12.85 -16.55
N GLY A 104 8.59 -11.92 -16.27
CA GLY A 104 7.47 -11.58 -17.13
C GLY A 104 6.89 -10.21 -16.83
N PHE A 105 5.92 -9.79 -17.64
CA PHE A 105 5.17 -8.56 -17.44
C PHE A 105 4.13 -8.70 -16.31
N GLY A 106 3.84 -7.60 -15.62
CA GLY A 106 3.02 -7.57 -14.42
C GLY A 106 3.84 -7.50 -13.13
N HIS A 107 3.19 -7.91 -12.04
CA HIS A 107 3.77 -7.88 -10.71
C HIS A 107 4.91 -8.87 -10.55
N HIS A 108 6.00 -8.45 -9.91
CA HIS A 108 7.08 -9.35 -9.53
C HIS A 108 6.54 -10.41 -8.56
N PRO A 109 6.70 -11.72 -8.82
CA PRO A 109 6.09 -12.77 -8.01
C PRO A 109 6.43 -12.67 -6.53
N LEU A 110 7.69 -12.37 -6.18
CA LEU A 110 8.07 -12.23 -4.77
C LEU A 110 7.57 -10.94 -4.11
N ALA A 111 7.45 -9.86 -4.89
CA ALA A 111 6.92 -8.60 -4.38
C ALA A 111 5.41 -8.70 -4.12
N SER A 112 4.70 -9.51 -4.91
CA SER A 112 3.25 -9.72 -4.75
C SER A 112 2.85 -10.25 -3.37
N GLY A 113 3.69 -11.11 -2.77
CA GLY A 113 3.48 -11.59 -1.40
C GLY A 113 3.58 -10.46 -0.36
N ALA A 114 4.58 -9.59 -0.50
CA ALA A 114 4.72 -8.41 0.35
C ALA A 114 3.55 -7.44 0.19
N TYR A 115 3.02 -7.25 -1.03
CA TYR A 115 1.85 -6.42 -1.28
C TYR A 115 0.58 -6.99 -0.65
N LEU A 116 0.38 -8.31 -0.69
CA LEU A 116 -0.76 -8.96 -0.03
C LEU A 116 -0.68 -8.85 1.49
N ALA A 117 0.51 -9.03 2.07
CA ALA A 117 0.73 -8.80 3.50
C ALA A 117 0.43 -7.35 3.88
N PHE A 118 0.90 -6.39 3.09
CA PHE A 118 0.63 -4.97 3.30
C PHE A 118 -0.86 -4.63 3.18
N TYR A 119 -1.59 -5.22 2.22
CA TYR A 119 -3.05 -5.07 2.16
C TYR A 119 -3.75 -5.60 3.41
N GLY A 120 -3.26 -6.71 3.98
CA GLY A 120 -3.75 -7.23 5.26
C GLY A 120 -3.54 -6.24 6.41
N ILE A 121 -2.34 -5.67 6.52
CA ILE A 121 -2.00 -4.64 7.52
C ILE A 121 -2.93 -3.44 7.39
N VAL A 122 -3.05 -2.88 6.18
CA VAL A 122 -3.87 -1.69 5.92
C VAL A 122 -5.36 -1.98 6.15
N LEU A 123 -5.84 -3.21 5.90
CA LEU A 123 -7.21 -3.60 6.23
C LEU A 123 -7.47 -3.56 7.74
N VAL A 124 -6.55 -4.09 8.55
CA VAL A 124 -6.68 -4.03 10.02
C VAL A 124 -6.62 -2.58 10.49
N LEU A 125 -5.70 -1.77 9.97
CA LEU A 125 -5.61 -0.33 10.26
C LEU A 125 -6.88 0.43 9.89
N ALA A 126 -7.51 0.10 8.76
CA ALA A 126 -8.77 0.70 8.36
C ALA A 126 -9.89 0.38 9.36
N VAL A 127 -10.02 -0.88 9.78
CA VAL A 127 -11.04 -1.30 10.75
C VAL A 127 -10.81 -0.67 12.12
N THR A 128 -9.57 -0.74 12.64
CA THR A 128 -9.24 -0.15 13.93
C THR A 128 -9.33 1.38 13.90
N GLY A 129 -8.94 2.02 12.80
CA GLY A 129 -9.05 3.46 12.60
C GLY A 129 -10.51 3.94 12.54
N LEU A 130 -11.41 3.20 11.88
CA LEU A 130 -12.85 3.49 11.92
C LEU A 130 -13.42 3.38 13.34
N ALA A 131 -12.95 2.40 14.13
CA ALA A 131 -13.39 2.22 15.50
C ALA A 131 -12.89 3.36 16.40
N LEU A 132 -11.63 3.78 16.25
CA LEU A 132 -11.07 4.92 16.97
C LEU A 132 -11.74 6.24 16.57
N ALA A 133 -12.09 6.42 15.29
CA ALA A 133 -12.85 7.59 14.84
C ALA A 133 -14.23 7.67 15.52
N ALA A 134 -14.88 6.53 15.76
CA ALA A 134 -16.12 6.46 16.52
C ALA A 134 -15.88 6.80 18.01
N ILE A 135 -14.93 6.13 18.66
CA ILE A 135 -14.69 6.24 20.11
C ILE A 135 -14.14 7.61 20.50
N ASP A 136 -13.11 8.11 19.80
CA ASP A 136 -12.40 9.33 20.19
C ASP A 136 -13.03 10.61 19.62
N GLN A 137 -13.75 10.49 18.50
CA GLN A 137 -14.25 11.65 17.76
C GLN A 137 -15.76 11.64 17.52
N GLY A 138 -16.48 10.58 17.88
CA GLY A 138 -17.92 10.45 17.65
C GLY A 138 -18.28 10.45 16.17
N ARG A 139 -17.41 9.93 15.31
CA ARG A 139 -17.54 10.00 13.84
C ARG A 139 -17.51 8.64 13.17
N GLY A 140 -18.01 8.63 11.94
CA GLY A 140 -17.89 7.48 11.05
C GLY A 140 -18.98 6.43 11.24
N PRO A 141 -18.96 5.39 10.39
CA PRO A 141 -20.03 4.39 10.32
C PRO A 141 -20.15 3.53 11.56
N LEU A 142 -19.10 3.43 12.39
CA LEU A 142 -19.10 2.60 13.60
C LEU A 142 -19.67 3.29 14.85
N MET A 143 -20.06 4.57 14.77
CA MET A 143 -20.55 5.34 15.92
C MET A 143 -21.76 4.68 16.58
N THR A 144 -22.71 4.17 15.79
CA THR A 144 -23.93 3.55 16.29
C THR A 144 -23.68 2.29 17.12
N TRP A 145 -22.56 1.59 16.89
CA TRP A 145 -22.21 0.36 17.61
C TRP A 145 -21.22 0.59 18.75
N LEU A 146 -20.24 1.48 18.57
CA LEU A 146 -19.15 1.68 19.53
C LEU A 146 -19.31 2.95 20.37
N GLY A 147 -20.02 3.97 19.87
CA GLY A 147 -20.20 5.25 20.54
C GLY A 147 -18.88 5.85 21.01
N HIS A 148 -18.93 6.55 22.15
CA HIS A 148 -17.73 7.02 22.87
C HIS A 148 -17.31 6.02 23.97
N ASP A 149 -17.41 4.71 23.70
CA ASP A 149 -17.03 3.70 24.69
C ASP A 149 -15.50 3.63 24.83
N VAL A 150 -14.98 4.42 25.78
CA VAL A 150 -13.55 4.51 26.07
C VAL A 150 -13.00 3.17 26.60
N THR A 151 -13.83 2.29 27.15
CA THR A 151 -13.36 0.99 27.67
C THR A 151 -12.86 0.08 26.55
N LEU A 152 -13.43 0.22 25.34
CA LEU A 152 -13.02 -0.52 24.15
C LEU A 152 -11.82 0.11 23.43
N LYS A 153 -11.43 1.34 23.78
CA LYS A 153 -10.38 2.09 23.07
C LYS A 153 -9.09 1.30 22.93
N HIS A 154 -8.62 0.67 24.01
CA HIS A 154 -7.36 -0.05 24.01
C HIS A 154 -7.36 -1.24 23.02
N LEU A 155 -8.50 -1.91 22.85
CA LEU A 155 -8.66 -3.02 21.92
C LEU A 155 -8.36 -2.63 20.47
N PHE A 156 -8.70 -1.39 20.09
CA PHE A 156 -8.48 -0.88 18.73
C PHE A 156 -7.19 -0.06 18.61
N LYS A 157 -6.83 0.72 19.64
CA LYS A 157 -5.63 1.56 19.63
C LYS A 157 -4.35 0.74 19.61
N SER A 158 -4.24 -0.28 20.46
CA SER A 158 -3.02 -1.10 20.54
C SER A 158 -2.62 -1.73 19.20
N PRO A 159 -3.51 -2.45 18.46
CA PRO A 159 -3.16 -2.96 17.15
C PRO A 159 -2.99 -1.87 16.10
N HIS A 160 -3.67 -0.72 16.21
CA HIS A 160 -3.50 0.38 15.27
C HIS A 160 -2.09 0.98 15.36
N ASP A 161 -1.67 1.35 16.57
CA ASP A 161 -0.36 1.92 16.85
C ASP A 161 0.77 0.93 16.47
N PHE A 162 0.61 -0.35 16.85
CA PHE A 162 1.60 -1.37 16.51
C PHE A 162 1.75 -1.58 15.00
N LEU A 163 0.64 -1.62 14.25
CA LEU A 163 0.67 -1.85 12.80
C LEU A 163 1.14 -0.62 12.01
N GLU A 164 0.97 0.59 12.54
CA GLU A 164 1.53 1.82 11.94
C GLU A 164 3.05 1.72 11.76
N GLU A 165 3.76 1.10 12.70
CA GLU A 165 5.21 0.91 12.62
C GLU A 165 5.62 0.12 11.36
N PHE A 166 4.81 -0.84 10.94
CA PHE A 166 5.06 -1.63 9.73
C PHE A 166 4.74 -0.85 8.47
N VAL A 167 3.88 0.17 8.52
CA VAL A 167 3.51 0.95 7.35
C VAL A 167 4.67 1.80 6.87
N TRP A 168 5.29 2.59 7.74
CA TRP A 168 6.44 3.41 7.32
C TRP A 168 7.64 2.54 6.92
N GLY A 169 7.87 1.44 7.64
CA GLY A 169 8.89 0.44 7.28
C GLY A 169 8.66 -0.16 5.89
N PHE A 170 7.41 -0.50 5.55
CA PHE A 170 7.03 -0.96 4.23
C PHE A 170 7.26 0.12 3.17
N VAL A 171 6.86 1.39 3.41
CA VAL A 171 7.05 2.49 2.45
C VAL A 171 8.53 2.68 2.13
N ILE A 172 9.40 2.71 3.14
CA ILE A 172 10.85 2.82 2.95
C ILE A 172 11.39 1.63 2.16
N LEU A 173 11.04 0.40 2.58
CA LEU A 173 11.52 -0.81 1.91
C LEU A 173 11.01 -0.90 0.47
N HIS A 174 9.78 -0.48 0.21
CA HIS A 174 9.17 -0.47 -1.12
C HIS A 174 9.93 0.46 -2.07
N ILE A 175 10.23 1.68 -1.63
CA ILE A 175 11.01 2.65 -2.42
C ILE A 175 12.45 2.18 -2.60
N ALA A 176 13.08 1.66 -1.54
CA ALA A 176 14.44 1.12 -1.62
C ALA A 176 14.54 -0.08 -2.58
N ALA A 177 13.56 -0.99 -2.54
CA ALA A 177 13.48 -2.13 -3.45
C ALA A 177 13.27 -1.68 -4.90
N LEU A 178 12.42 -0.68 -5.12
CA LEU A 178 12.23 -0.06 -6.43
C LEU A 178 13.55 0.48 -6.99
N ILE A 179 14.24 1.33 -6.23
CA ILE A 179 15.54 1.92 -6.64
C ILE A 179 16.57 0.81 -6.90
N LEU A 180 16.66 -0.19 -6.01
CA LEU A 180 17.60 -1.28 -6.15
C LEU A 180 17.33 -2.13 -7.39
N HIS A 181 16.07 -2.46 -7.68
CA HIS A 181 15.71 -3.22 -8.88
C HIS A 181 15.98 -2.44 -10.15
N GLU A 182 15.65 -1.13 -10.20
CA GLU A 182 15.99 -0.28 -11.35
C GLU A 182 17.51 -0.23 -11.57
N ALA A 183 18.29 -0.01 -10.51
CA ALA A 183 19.74 0.06 -10.59
C ALA A 183 20.40 -1.27 -10.99
N ARG A 184 19.89 -2.40 -10.47
CA ARG A 184 20.43 -3.75 -10.74
C ARG A 184 20.03 -4.29 -12.10
N HIS A 185 18.79 -4.05 -12.54
CA HIS A 185 18.24 -4.66 -13.74
C HIS A 185 18.14 -3.71 -14.92
N GLY A 186 18.37 -2.41 -14.75
CA GLY A 186 18.43 -1.44 -15.84
C GLY A 186 17.10 -1.19 -16.56
N ALA A 187 15.98 -1.55 -15.93
CA ALA A 187 14.64 -1.34 -16.47
C ALA A 187 13.87 -0.32 -15.61
N PRO A 188 13.29 0.74 -16.20
CA PRO A 188 12.58 1.78 -15.45
C PRO A 188 11.21 1.24 -14.96
N MET A 189 11.12 0.94 -13.67
CA MET A 189 9.94 0.37 -13.02
C MET A 189 8.97 1.46 -12.54
N ALA A 190 9.47 2.56 -11.99
CA ALA A 190 8.67 3.68 -11.50
C ALA A 190 7.87 4.33 -12.64
N GLN A 191 8.50 4.42 -13.80
CA GLN A 191 7.92 4.94 -15.03
C GLN A 191 6.66 4.15 -15.45
N ALA A 192 6.56 2.87 -15.10
CA ALA A 192 5.40 2.05 -15.43
C ALA A 192 4.12 2.52 -14.70
N MET A 193 4.26 3.10 -13.51
CA MET A 193 3.15 3.67 -12.75
C MET A 193 2.72 5.06 -13.27
N VAL A 194 3.56 5.71 -14.09
CA VAL A 194 3.25 6.99 -14.73
C VAL A 194 2.72 6.79 -16.14
N SER A 195 3.30 5.87 -16.91
CA SER A 195 2.96 5.68 -18.34
C SER A 195 1.99 4.53 -18.60
N GLY A 196 1.91 3.56 -17.70
CA GLY A 196 1.24 2.28 -17.92
C GLY A 196 2.06 1.24 -18.69
N TYR A 197 3.22 1.61 -19.24
CA TYR A 197 4.12 0.70 -19.95
C TYR A 197 5.18 0.15 -19.01
N GLN A 198 5.27 -1.17 -18.93
CA GLN A 198 6.37 -1.85 -18.25
C GLN A 198 7.46 -2.19 -19.26
N TYR A 199 8.71 -2.00 -18.88
CA TYR A 199 9.88 -2.28 -19.68
C TYR A 199 10.63 -3.47 -19.09
N ARG A 200 11.22 -4.29 -19.96
CA ARG A 200 12.12 -5.39 -19.57
C ARG A 200 13.22 -5.55 -20.60
N LYS A 201 14.30 -6.22 -20.21
CA LYS A 201 15.31 -6.68 -21.14
C LYS A 201 14.72 -7.74 -22.07
N GLU A 202 15.04 -7.63 -23.35
CA GLU A 202 14.86 -8.73 -24.29
C GLU A 202 15.71 -9.92 -23.79
N LYS A 203 15.12 -11.12 -23.72
CA LYS A 203 15.92 -12.31 -23.42
C LYS A 203 16.65 -12.64 -24.73
N GLU A 204 17.97 -12.71 -24.68
CA GLU A 204 18.78 -13.34 -25.74
C GLU A 204 18.33 -14.80 -25.97
#